data_AF-T1EE56-F1
#
_entry.id   AF-T1EE56-F1
#
_cell.length_a   1.000
_cell.length_b   1.000
_cell.length_c   1.000
_cell.angle_alpha   90.00
_cell.angle_beta   90.00
_cell.angle_gamma   90.00
#
_symmetry.space_group_name_H-M   'P 1'
#
loop_
_entity.id
_entity.type
_entity.pdbx_description
1 polymer ?
#
loop_
_entity_poly.entity_id
_entity_poly.type
_entity_poly.pdbx_seq_one_letter_code
_entity_poly.pdbx_strand_id
1 'polypeptide(L)'
;MSSALSPVKHNLLHDSGISSNVDYDYSNEYDSDSSTSSSTSSLTGSNNNNNKGNHIFPPHQRQQQHQQHQHHKHNPAGHREMDIERFISENLNEHKQGLLGRAVPISNMLSWTKDLIQKPMIRTENKTVKKEALEVFKLIQSYMGDKKARDTSTNSQAVVAVEIMNKGWSCMELRDEIYIQLCRQTTRNPKESSLLLGWELMALCLGFLPPSTKFQSYLDRYITRTLETRDFTDQGHLHKLANACIKRLEKICSQTVVKHRPTLEEVEHSKRFLIDISMFGASLDDIIDLQKDRHPTLRIPWIQKVLSECLLELTKDQLTEGIFRVPGDTEEVNVLKSKCESWLSPSSATTDPHILASLLKLWYRELHEPLIPTEFYDLCVESYANPDSAIAIMDKLPEPNKVVLMYLIRFLQKFSVAEVSNVTKMDASNLSMVMAPNCLRCLTLDPQSMFENARKEMNFLKLLVLHLDTSSVADLLP
;
A
#
# COMPACT_ATOMS: atom_id res chain seq x y z
N MET A 1 -38.49 58.08 10.04
CA MET A 1 -37.57 57.03 10.52
C MET A 1 -37.80 55.78 9.67
N SER A 2 -36.97 55.55 8.67
CA SER A 2 -36.65 54.20 8.16
C SER A 2 -35.46 54.33 7.22
N SER A 3 -34.30 53.89 7.68
CA SER A 3 -33.01 53.98 7.02
C SER A 3 -32.76 52.74 6.15
N ALA A 4 -32.37 52.96 4.91
CA ALA A 4 -31.90 51.96 3.97
C ALA A 4 -30.60 51.29 4.45
N LEU A 5 -30.55 49.96 4.38
CA LEU A 5 -29.36 49.13 4.66
C LEU A 5 -28.60 48.83 3.36
N SER A 6 -27.30 49.07 3.39
CA SER A 6 -26.32 48.72 2.35
C SER A 6 -25.88 47.25 2.46
N PRO A 7 -25.50 46.57 1.37
CA PRO A 7 -24.92 45.24 1.44
C PRO A 7 -23.39 45.28 1.62
N VAL A 8 -22.92 44.39 2.49
CA VAL A 8 -21.51 44.18 2.87
C VAL A 8 -20.78 43.41 1.77
N LYS A 9 -19.60 43.92 1.38
CA LYS A 9 -18.62 43.27 0.50
C LYS A 9 -17.86 42.18 1.27
N HIS A 10 -17.86 40.94 0.77
CA HIS A 10 -16.89 39.91 1.17
C HIS A 10 -15.73 39.90 0.18
N ASN A 11 -14.53 40.14 0.69
CA ASN A 11 -13.26 39.97 -0.02
C ASN A 11 -12.95 38.47 -0.15
N LEU A 12 -12.82 37.99 -1.38
CA LEU A 12 -12.18 36.71 -1.70
C LEU A 12 -10.67 36.95 -1.82
N LEU A 13 -9.89 36.34 -0.92
CA LEU A 13 -8.45 36.20 -1.05
C LEU A 13 -8.18 34.88 -1.76
N HIS A 14 -7.40 34.99 -2.85
CA HIS A 14 -6.83 33.91 -3.64
C HIS A 14 -6.14 32.86 -2.76
N ASP A 15 -6.45 31.59 -3.00
CA ASP A 15 -5.55 30.48 -2.67
C ASP A 15 -5.26 29.70 -3.96
N SER A 16 -4.03 29.86 -4.46
CA SER A 16 -3.52 29.24 -5.68
C SER A 16 -2.92 27.88 -5.34
N GLY A 17 -3.75 26.84 -5.37
CA GLY A 17 -3.33 25.44 -5.35
C GLY A 17 -3.33 24.89 -6.78
N ILE A 18 -2.14 24.67 -7.34
CA ILE A 18 -1.93 24.04 -8.65
C ILE A 18 -2.31 22.56 -8.52
N SER A 19 -3.48 22.19 -9.03
CA SER A 19 -3.84 20.81 -9.35
C SER A 19 -3.42 20.56 -10.81
N SER A 20 -2.39 19.76 -11.02
CA SER A 20 -1.96 19.33 -12.35
C SER A 20 -2.87 18.20 -12.87
N ASN A 21 -4.11 18.56 -13.20
CA ASN A 21 -4.88 17.84 -14.20
C ASN A 21 -4.42 18.35 -15.55
N VAL A 22 -3.63 17.56 -16.27
CA VAL A 22 -3.30 17.88 -17.65
C VAL A 22 -4.18 17.03 -18.57
N ASP A 23 -5.31 17.61 -18.94
CA ASP A 23 -6.05 17.22 -20.13
C ASP A 23 -5.19 17.59 -21.34
N TYR A 24 -4.60 16.60 -22.00
CA TYR A 24 -3.92 16.79 -23.28
C TYR A 24 -4.84 16.34 -24.43
N ASP A 25 -5.32 17.34 -25.15
CA ASP A 25 -6.03 17.24 -26.42
C ASP A 25 -5.09 16.63 -27.49
N TYR A 26 -5.35 15.37 -27.86
CA TYR A 26 -4.63 14.68 -28.94
C TYR A 26 -5.35 14.96 -30.27
N SER A 27 -4.97 16.06 -30.91
CA SER A 27 -5.37 16.39 -32.27
C SER A 27 -4.16 16.28 -33.22
N ASN A 28 -4.26 15.30 -34.12
CA ASN A 28 -3.57 15.08 -35.41
C ASN A 28 -2.35 15.94 -35.79
N GLU A 29 -1.24 15.28 -36.14
CA GLU A 29 -0.49 15.59 -37.37
C GLU A 29 0.29 14.33 -37.82
N TYR A 30 -0.23 13.71 -38.88
CA TYR A 30 0.54 12.83 -39.75
C TYR A 30 1.32 13.74 -40.69
N ASP A 31 2.64 13.66 -40.69
CA ASP A 31 3.40 13.93 -41.90
C ASP A 31 4.52 12.91 -42.06
N SER A 32 4.45 12.29 -43.23
CA SER A 32 5.46 11.48 -43.88
C SER A 32 6.73 12.29 -44.11
N ASP A 33 7.90 11.74 -43.80
CA ASP A 33 8.98 11.73 -44.79
C ASP A 33 10.09 10.71 -44.48
N SER A 34 10.40 9.99 -45.55
CA SER A 34 11.50 9.04 -45.69
C SER A 34 12.74 9.76 -46.21
N SER A 35 13.90 9.60 -45.56
CA SER A 35 15.19 9.41 -46.26
C SER A 35 16.35 9.14 -45.30
N THR A 36 16.95 7.98 -45.51
CA THR A 36 18.35 7.57 -45.33
C THR A 36 19.39 8.65 -45.01
N SER A 37 20.25 8.40 -44.03
CA SER A 37 21.70 8.27 -44.26
C SER A 37 22.46 7.69 -43.06
N SER A 38 23.30 6.73 -43.40
CA SER A 38 24.34 6.07 -42.62
C SER A 38 25.44 7.02 -42.16
N SER A 39 25.97 6.81 -40.95
CA SER A 39 27.40 7.05 -40.65
C SER A 39 27.85 6.24 -39.44
N THR A 40 28.71 5.28 -39.74
CA THR A 40 29.57 4.49 -38.86
C THR A 40 30.70 5.35 -38.27
N SER A 41 31.02 5.16 -36.99
CA SER A 41 32.40 5.30 -36.49
C SER A 41 32.63 4.47 -35.23
N SER A 42 33.38 3.40 -35.43
CA SER A 42 34.07 2.56 -34.45
C SER A 42 35.44 3.13 -34.11
N LEU A 43 35.89 3.00 -32.85
CA LEU A 43 37.29 2.93 -32.38
C LEU A 43 37.23 2.45 -30.89
N THR A 44 37.49 1.18 -30.58
CA THR A 44 38.75 0.64 -30.00
C THR A 44 39.38 1.55 -28.94
N GLY A 45 39.62 1.22 -27.67
CA GLY A 45 40.01 -0.04 -27.05
C GLY A 45 41.30 0.23 -26.25
N SER A 46 41.38 -0.15 -24.96
CA SER A 46 42.61 -0.64 -24.31
C SER A 46 42.42 -0.97 -22.82
N ASN A 47 42.77 -2.22 -22.53
CA ASN A 47 42.97 -2.84 -21.23
C ASN A 47 44.05 -2.14 -20.40
N ASN A 48 43.94 -2.23 -19.07
CA ASN A 48 45.12 -2.40 -18.24
C ASN A 48 44.86 -3.36 -17.07
N ASN A 49 45.56 -4.49 -17.13
CA ASN A 49 45.66 -5.51 -16.10
C ASN A 49 46.49 -4.99 -14.91
N ASN A 50 46.14 -5.40 -13.69
CA ASN A 50 47.14 -5.64 -12.66
C ASN A 50 46.81 -6.90 -11.85
N ASN A 51 47.75 -7.84 -11.97
CA ASN A 51 47.69 -9.23 -11.55
C ASN A 51 48.32 -9.36 -10.15
N LYS A 52 47.70 -10.09 -9.22
CA LYS A 52 48.36 -10.61 -8.00
C LYS A 52 47.89 -12.03 -7.68
N GLY A 53 48.76 -12.99 -8.05
CA GLY A 53 49.26 -14.03 -7.15
C GLY A 53 48.31 -15.15 -6.73
N ASN A 54 48.39 -16.27 -7.45
CA ASN A 54 47.92 -17.59 -7.06
C ASN A 54 48.90 -18.25 -6.06
N HIS A 55 48.41 -18.78 -4.94
CA HIS A 55 49.09 -19.85 -4.20
C HIS A 55 48.11 -20.98 -3.86
N ILE A 56 48.37 -22.14 -4.45
CA ILE A 56 47.67 -23.42 -4.25
C ILE A 56 48.36 -24.16 -3.10
N PHE A 57 47.60 -24.63 -2.09
CA PHE A 57 48.07 -25.54 -1.04
C PHE A 57 47.41 -26.93 -1.20
N PRO A 58 48.13 -28.04 -0.90
CA PRO A 58 47.66 -29.41 -1.08
C PRO A 58 46.69 -29.90 0.01
N PRO A 59 45.91 -30.98 -0.23
CA PRO A 59 44.74 -31.31 0.57
C PRO A 59 45.03 -32.36 1.64
N HIS A 60 45.59 -31.98 2.80
CA HIS A 60 45.56 -32.82 4.00
C HIS A 60 45.55 -31.96 5.26
N GLN A 61 44.38 -31.39 5.62
CA GLN A 61 44.05 -30.95 6.99
C GLN A 61 42.59 -30.47 7.16
N ARG A 62 41.65 -30.92 6.32
CA ARG A 62 40.24 -30.49 6.40
C ARG A 62 39.30 -31.43 7.19
N GLN A 63 39.85 -32.29 8.06
CA GLN A 63 39.07 -33.29 8.80
C GLN A 63 39.16 -33.23 10.35
N GLN A 64 39.68 -32.15 10.94
CA GLN A 64 39.66 -31.97 12.42
C GLN A 64 38.90 -30.74 12.93
N GLN A 65 38.30 -29.91 12.06
CA GLN A 65 37.42 -28.80 12.51
C GLN A 65 35.91 -29.13 12.48
N HIS A 66 35.52 -30.33 12.03
CA HIS A 66 34.11 -30.74 11.94
C HIS A 66 33.59 -31.54 13.16
N GLN A 67 34.35 -31.67 14.24
CA GLN A 67 33.93 -32.45 15.43
C GLN A 67 33.79 -31.67 16.74
N GLN A 68 33.88 -30.33 16.75
CA GLN A 68 33.62 -29.51 17.96
C GLN A 68 32.34 -28.66 17.94
N HIS A 69 31.51 -28.74 16.90
CA HIS A 69 30.29 -27.90 16.81
C HIS A 69 28.95 -28.66 16.94
N GLN A 70 28.93 -29.91 17.42
CA GLN A 70 27.68 -30.70 17.54
C GLN A 70 27.16 -30.96 18.97
N HIS A 71 27.74 -30.36 20.00
CA HIS A 71 27.14 -30.44 21.35
C HIS A 71 27.08 -29.07 21.99
N HIS A 72 26.05 -28.28 21.67
CA HIS A 72 25.37 -27.36 22.58
C HIS A 72 23.93 -27.19 22.06
N LYS A 73 23.05 -28.15 22.39
CA LYS A 73 21.60 -27.90 22.39
C LYS A 73 21.34 -26.90 23.50
N HIS A 74 21.33 -25.62 23.16
CA HIS A 74 21.06 -24.54 24.10
C HIS A 74 19.59 -24.13 24.02
N ASN A 75 18.99 -24.03 25.20
CA ASN A 75 17.59 -23.75 25.46
C ASN A 75 17.17 -22.37 24.86
N PRO A 76 16.15 -22.25 23.98
CA PRO A 76 15.89 -21.00 23.22
C PRO A 76 15.28 -19.85 24.03
N ALA A 77 14.94 -20.08 25.30
CA ALA A 77 14.23 -19.11 26.13
C ALA A 77 15.15 -18.07 26.80
N GLY A 78 16.45 -18.36 26.95
CA GLY A 78 17.35 -17.53 27.78
C GLY A 78 17.97 -16.32 27.11
N HIS A 79 18.07 -16.28 25.77
CA HIS A 79 18.80 -15.20 25.08
C HIS A 79 17.94 -14.01 24.64
N ARG A 80 16.60 -14.12 24.60
CA ARG A 80 15.74 -13.09 23.99
C ARG A 80 15.25 -12.01 24.93
N GLU A 81 15.27 -12.25 26.24
CA GLU A 81 14.80 -11.29 27.24
C GLU A 81 15.82 -10.13 27.44
N MET A 82 17.10 -10.39 27.14
CA MET A 82 18.21 -9.45 27.32
C MET A 82 18.22 -8.27 26.32
N ASP A 83 17.63 -8.39 25.13
CA ASP A 83 17.66 -7.31 24.13
C ASP A 83 16.64 -6.19 24.43
N ILE A 84 15.47 -6.55 24.96
CA ILE A 84 14.42 -5.61 25.33
C ILE A 84 14.83 -4.79 26.55
N GLU A 85 15.35 -5.43 27.59
CA GLU A 85 15.81 -4.74 28.80
C GLU A 85 16.99 -3.80 28.51
N ARG A 86 17.88 -4.20 27.58
CA ARG A 86 18.98 -3.34 27.10
C ARG A 86 18.44 -2.11 26.37
N PHE A 87 17.55 -2.29 25.38
CA PHE A 87 16.94 -1.15 24.68
C PHE A 87 16.26 -0.19 25.68
N ILE A 88 15.51 -0.73 26.63
CA ILE A 88 14.78 0.05 27.63
C ILE A 88 15.74 0.84 28.54
N SER A 89 16.75 0.18 29.09
CA SER A 89 17.71 0.80 30.01
C SER A 89 18.56 1.91 29.34
N GLU A 90 18.83 1.77 28.05
CA GLU A 90 19.61 2.75 27.28
C GLU A 90 18.75 3.94 26.80
N ASN A 91 17.47 3.71 26.48
CA ASN A 91 16.66 4.70 25.75
C ASN A 91 15.52 5.32 26.57
N LEU A 92 15.02 4.70 27.64
CA LEU A 92 13.85 5.22 28.39
C LEU A 92 14.22 6.16 29.54
N ASN A 93 13.38 7.19 29.76
CA ASN A 93 13.47 8.10 30.90
C ASN A 93 13.17 7.34 32.21
N GLU A 94 13.97 7.57 33.24
CA GLU A 94 13.70 7.02 34.57
C GLU A 94 12.55 7.75 35.26
N HIS A 95 11.57 6.99 35.76
CA HIS A 95 10.46 7.51 36.56
C HIS A 95 10.74 7.30 38.05
N LYS A 96 10.56 8.37 38.84
CA LYS A 96 10.59 8.34 40.31
C LYS A 96 9.17 8.61 40.85
N GLN A 97 8.73 7.84 41.84
CA GLN A 97 7.39 7.96 42.42
C GLN A 97 7.44 8.13 43.96
N GLY A 98 6.52 8.93 44.49
CA GLY A 98 6.37 9.22 45.92
C GLY A 98 7.30 10.31 46.45
N LEU A 99 7.03 10.78 47.69
CA LEU A 99 7.76 11.86 48.37
C LEU A 99 9.26 11.56 48.59
N LEU A 100 9.66 10.29 48.49
CA LEU A 100 11.05 9.82 48.64
C LEU A 100 11.73 9.48 47.30
N GLY A 101 11.05 9.66 46.16
CA GLY A 101 11.64 9.52 44.83
C GLY A 101 12.17 8.10 44.51
N ARG A 102 11.45 7.05 44.93
CA ARG A 102 11.85 5.66 44.64
C ARG A 102 11.70 5.37 43.14
N ALA A 103 12.69 4.67 42.56
CA ALA A 103 12.67 4.26 41.16
C ALA A 103 11.50 3.29 40.91
N VAL A 104 10.75 3.54 39.83
CA VAL A 104 9.65 2.67 39.41
C VAL A 104 10.22 1.48 38.62
N PRO A 105 9.81 0.23 38.88
CA PRO A 105 10.25 -0.92 38.09
C PRO A 105 9.92 -0.75 36.60
N ILE A 106 10.83 -1.17 35.72
CA ILE A 106 10.69 -1.08 34.26
C ILE A 106 9.38 -1.71 33.77
N SER A 107 9.01 -2.87 34.33
CA SER A 107 7.75 -3.56 34.01
C SER A 107 6.51 -2.73 34.33
N ASN A 108 6.57 -1.85 35.33
CA ASN A 108 5.49 -0.93 35.67
C ASN A 108 5.53 0.34 34.79
N MET A 109 6.71 0.76 34.33
CA MET A 109 6.88 1.86 33.38
C MET A 109 6.35 1.51 31.98
N LEU A 110 6.23 0.23 31.67
CA LEU A 110 5.66 -0.25 30.41
C LEU A 110 4.25 -0.83 30.58
N SER A 111 3.61 -0.65 31.74
CA SER A 111 2.22 -1.09 31.92
C SER A 111 1.24 0.06 31.77
N TRP A 112 0.01 -0.28 31.39
CA TRP A 112 -1.10 0.64 31.24
C TRP A 112 -1.23 1.52 32.49
N THR A 113 -1.50 2.81 32.26
CA THR A 113 -1.76 3.76 33.32
C THR A 113 -2.95 4.64 32.97
N LYS A 114 -3.74 4.97 33.99
CA LYS A 114 -4.78 5.99 33.90
C LYS A 114 -4.20 7.40 33.99
N ASP A 115 -3.08 7.56 34.68
CA ASP A 115 -2.47 8.86 34.95
C ASP A 115 -1.71 9.38 33.74
N LEU A 116 -1.70 10.71 33.57
CA LEU A 116 -0.90 11.37 32.55
C LEU A 116 0.59 11.21 32.83
N ILE A 117 1.36 10.95 31.77
CA ILE A 117 2.82 11.04 31.85
C ILE A 117 3.25 12.50 32.09
N GLN A 118 4.33 12.66 32.86
CA GLN A 118 4.91 13.97 33.20
C GLN A 118 6.16 14.29 32.38
N LYS A 119 6.74 13.27 31.75
CA LYS A 119 7.92 13.33 30.89
C LYS A 119 7.70 12.34 29.74
N PRO A 120 8.33 12.57 28.57
CA PRO A 120 8.38 11.56 27.52
C PRO A 120 8.86 10.21 28.04
N MET A 121 8.48 9.13 27.37
CA MET A 121 9.00 7.80 27.69
C MET A 121 10.44 7.65 27.21
N ILE A 122 10.79 8.18 26.04
CA ILE A 122 12.15 8.17 25.48
C ILE A 122 12.94 9.39 25.95
N ARG A 123 14.22 9.19 26.31
CA ARG A 123 15.13 10.29 26.67
C ARG A 123 15.33 11.22 25.46
N THR A 124 15.10 12.50 25.66
CA THR A 124 15.33 13.53 24.63
C THR A 124 15.67 14.85 25.29
N GLU A 125 16.49 15.67 24.63
CA GLU A 125 16.71 17.07 25.02
C GLU A 125 15.88 18.06 24.19
N ASN A 126 15.21 17.57 23.14
CA ASN A 126 14.41 18.39 22.26
C ASN A 126 13.15 18.89 23.00
N LYS A 127 13.06 20.20 23.23
CA LYS A 127 11.95 20.84 23.96
C LYS A 127 10.60 20.62 23.26
N THR A 128 10.60 20.58 21.93
CA THR A 128 9.38 20.33 21.14
C THR A 128 8.91 18.90 21.37
N VAL A 129 9.80 17.91 21.26
CA VAL A 129 9.46 16.50 21.55
C VAL A 129 8.98 16.33 22.99
N LYS A 130 9.64 16.99 23.95
CA LYS A 130 9.20 17.00 25.36
C LYS A 130 7.75 17.44 25.53
N LYS A 131 7.33 18.50 24.83
CA LYS A 131 5.96 19.02 24.89
C LYS A 131 4.98 18.12 24.15
N GLU A 132 5.30 17.76 22.90
CA GLU A 132 4.40 17.02 22.03
C GLU A 132 4.18 15.59 22.50
N ALA A 133 5.18 14.92 23.09
CA ALA A 133 5.02 13.58 23.66
C ALA A 133 3.94 13.50 24.75
N LEU A 134 3.83 14.54 25.60
CA LEU A 134 2.79 14.62 26.62
C LEU A 134 1.40 14.84 26.01
N GLU A 135 1.32 15.52 24.87
CA GLU A 135 0.06 15.73 24.15
C GLU A 135 -0.37 14.47 23.42
N VAL A 136 0.56 13.80 22.74
CA VAL A 136 0.35 12.48 22.13
C VAL A 136 -0.23 11.51 23.15
N PHE A 137 0.30 11.46 24.37
CA PHE A 137 -0.22 10.57 25.41
C PHE A 137 -1.69 10.85 25.77
N LYS A 138 -2.09 12.13 25.82
CA LYS A 138 -3.49 12.52 26.06
C LYS A 138 -4.39 12.10 24.90
N LEU A 139 -3.92 12.25 23.66
CA LEU A 139 -4.65 11.85 22.47
C LEU A 139 -4.82 10.33 22.43
N ILE A 140 -3.77 9.56 22.76
CA ILE A 140 -3.84 8.10 22.90
C ILE A 140 -4.90 7.71 23.93
N GLN A 141 -4.87 8.29 25.14
CA GLN A 141 -5.89 8.01 26.16
C GLN A 141 -7.30 8.44 25.73
N SER A 142 -7.43 9.51 24.96
CA SER A 142 -8.72 9.95 24.40
C SER A 142 -9.24 8.97 23.35
N TYR A 143 -8.37 8.49 22.46
CA TYR A 143 -8.71 7.50 21.43
C TYR A 143 -9.16 6.18 22.06
N MET A 144 -8.42 5.71 23.07
CA MET A 144 -8.67 4.46 23.79
C MET A 144 -9.87 4.53 24.75
N GLY A 145 -10.55 5.68 24.85
CA GLY A 145 -11.70 5.86 25.75
C GLY A 145 -11.33 5.89 27.24
N ASP A 146 -10.04 6.01 27.57
CA ASP A 146 -9.58 6.13 28.96
C ASP A 146 -9.72 7.55 29.52
N LYS A 147 -9.91 8.53 28.64
CA LYS A 147 -10.18 9.92 28.99
C LYS A 147 -11.35 10.46 28.17
N LYS A 148 -12.24 11.24 28.81
CA LYS A 148 -13.32 11.94 28.11
C LYS A 148 -12.74 12.95 27.13
N ALA A 149 -13.22 12.91 25.88
CA ALA A 149 -12.90 13.93 24.88
C ALA A 149 -13.31 15.32 25.37
N ARG A 150 -12.54 16.35 25.00
CA ARG A 150 -12.76 17.73 25.44
C ARG A 150 -14.04 18.35 24.85
N ASP A 151 -14.52 17.80 23.74
CA ASP A 151 -15.78 18.16 23.09
C ASP A 151 -16.43 16.90 22.50
N THR A 152 -17.66 16.61 22.90
CA THR A 152 -18.36 15.34 22.63
C THR A 152 -19.11 15.34 21.28
N SER A 153 -19.08 16.45 20.53
CA SER A 153 -19.90 16.63 19.32
C SER A 153 -19.15 16.59 17.99
N THR A 154 -17.80 16.64 17.98
CA THR A 154 -17.04 16.87 16.72
C THR A 154 -15.85 15.93 16.47
N ASN A 155 -15.25 15.29 17.47
CA ASN A 155 -14.02 14.52 17.24
C ASN A 155 -14.29 13.02 17.19
N SER A 156 -14.51 12.49 15.99
CA SER A 156 -14.50 11.05 15.75
C SER A 156 -13.14 10.45 16.15
N GLN A 157 -13.09 9.15 16.49
CA GLN A 157 -11.82 8.47 16.76
C GLN A 157 -10.83 8.64 15.59
N ALA A 158 -11.31 8.68 14.36
CA ALA A 158 -10.48 8.90 13.18
C ALA A 158 -9.80 10.27 13.20
N VAL A 159 -10.50 11.34 13.60
CA VAL A 159 -9.90 12.68 13.76
C VAL A 159 -8.75 12.66 14.77
N VAL A 160 -8.93 11.98 15.91
CA VAL A 160 -7.87 11.85 16.93
C VAL A 160 -6.67 11.07 16.39
N ALA A 161 -6.91 9.98 15.64
CA ALA A 161 -5.84 9.21 15.01
C ALA A 161 -5.06 10.04 13.97
N VAL A 162 -5.77 10.80 13.12
CA VAL A 162 -5.16 11.75 12.16
C VAL A 162 -4.27 12.76 12.86
N GLU A 163 -4.71 13.31 14.00
CA GLU A 163 -3.91 14.25 14.77
C GLU A 163 -2.62 13.62 15.30
N ILE A 164 -2.69 12.43 15.91
CA ILE A 164 -1.52 11.69 16.39
C ILE A 164 -0.55 11.41 15.24
N MET A 165 -1.06 10.91 14.12
CA MET A 165 -0.22 10.59 12.97
C MET A 165 0.41 11.83 12.34
N ASN A 166 -0.31 12.95 12.28
CA ASN A 166 0.23 14.21 11.80
C ASN A 166 1.34 14.78 12.69
N LYS A 167 1.29 14.54 14.01
CA LYS A 167 2.40 14.87 14.92
C LYS A 167 3.64 14.04 14.62
N GLY A 168 3.51 12.72 14.44
CA GLY A 168 4.62 11.84 14.06
C GLY A 168 5.13 12.04 12.62
N TRP A 169 4.27 12.55 11.73
CA TRP A 169 4.61 12.99 10.39
C TRP A 169 5.51 14.22 10.42
N SER A 170 5.10 15.23 11.19
CA SER A 170 5.78 16.52 11.30
C SER A 170 7.08 16.45 12.10
N CYS A 171 7.20 15.49 13.03
CA CYS A 171 8.38 15.30 13.87
C CYS A 171 8.74 13.81 13.96
N MET A 172 9.77 13.40 13.21
CA MET A 172 10.20 12.00 13.13
C MET A 172 10.65 11.43 14.49
N GLU A 173 11.22 12.26 15.37
CA GLU A 173 11.63 11.87 16.73
C GLU A 173 10.43 11.43 17.60
N LEU A 174 9.19 11.81 17.25
CA LEU A 174 7.99 11.36 17.98
C LEU A 174 7.51 9.97 17.59
N ARG A 175 8.00 9.36 16.49
CA ARG A 175 7.46 8.09 15.99
C ARG A 175 7.67 6.95 16.98
N ASP A 176 8.91 6.77 17.44
CA ASP A 176 9.21 5.75 18.44
C ASP A 176 8.52 6.05 19.79
N GLU A 177 8.38 7.33 20.13
CA GLU A 177 7.65 7.79 21.32
C GLU A 177 6.16 7.41 21.25
N ILE A 178 5.51 7.59 20.10
CA ILE A 178 4.13 7.15 19.86
C ILE A 178 4.02 5.63 20.08
N TYR A 179 4.92 4.86 19.46
CA TYR A 179 4.86 3.40 19.56
C TYR A 179 5.13 2.88 20.97
N ILE A 180 6.09 3.43 21.71
CA ILE A 180 6.35 2.98 23.07
C ILE A 180 5.21 3.36 24.03
N GLN A 181 4.57 4.52 23.83
CA GLN A 181 3.36 4.90 24.59
C GLN A 181 2.18 3.96 24.30
N LEU A 182 2.00 3.52 23.04
CA LEU A 182 1.00 2.52 22.67
C LEU A 182 1.32 1.14 23.25
N CYS A 183 2.58 0.69 23.21
CA CYS A 183 3.02 -0.53 23.87
C CYS A 183 2.71 -0.47 25.37
N ARG A 184 2.98 0.67 26.00
CA ARG A 184 2.66 0.89 27.41
C ARG A 184 1.16 0.75 27.68
N GLN A 185 0.33 1.47 26.93
CA GLN A 185 -1.12 1.46 27.17
C GLN A 185 -1.80 0.14 26.80
N THR A 186 -1.16 -0.72 26.01
CA THR A 186 -1.68 -2.06 25.68
C THR A 186 -1.13 -3.17 26.59
N THR A 187 -0.04 -2.93 27.32
CA THR A 187 0.52 -3.90 28.27
C THR A 187 -0.25 -3.88 29.59
N ARG A 188 -0.73 -5.05 30.03
CA ARG A 188 -1.51 -5.20 31.28
C ARG A 188 -2.68 -4.22 31.39
N ASN A 189 -3.30 -3.87 30.27
CA ASN A 189 -4.48 -3.03 30.25
C ASN A 189 -5.66 -3.79 30.88
N PRO A 190 -6.27 -3.28 31.97
CA PRO A 190 -7.34 -3.99 32.67
C PRO A 190 -8.69 -3.94 31.94
N LYS A 191 -8.83 -3.12 30.89
CA LYS A 191 -10.07 -2.95 30.13
C LYS A 191 -9.88 -3.45 28.71
N GLU A 192 -10.60 -4.51 28.36
CA GLU A 192 -10.52 -5.10 27.02
C GLU A 192 -10.89 -4.11 25.91
N SER A 193 -11.94 -3.29 26.09
CA SER A 193 -12.33 -2.27 25.11
C SER A 193 -11.24 -1.23 24.85
N SER A 194 -10.56 -0.76 25.91
CA SER A 194 -9.40 0.14 25.78
C SER A 194 -8.22 -0.56 25.11
N LEU A 195 -7.94 -1.81 25.51
CA LEU A 195 -6.88 -2.63 24.93
C LEU A 195 -7.03 -2.77 23.40
N LEU A 196 -8.22 -3.17 22.93
CA LEU A 196 -8.49 -3.33 21.49
C LEU A 196 -8.29 -2.02 20.74
N LEU A 197 -8.75 -0.89 21.28
CA LEU A 197 -8.53 0.43 20.67
C LEU A 197 -7.05 0.83 20.64
N GLY A 198 -6.25 0.44 21.63
CA GLY A 198 -4.80 0.67 21.62
C GLY A 198 -4.10 -0.08 20.49
N TRP A 199 -4.49 -1.34 20.25
CA TRP A 199 -3.98 -2.15 19.13
C TRP A 199 -4.49 -1.65 17.78
N GLU A 200 -5.75 -1.22 17.70
CA GLU A 200 -6.32 -0.56 16.52
C GLU A 200 -5.50 0.68 16.13
N LEU A 201 -5.23 1.57 17.10
CA LEU A 201 -4.43 2.76 16.87
C LEU A 201 -2.99 2.44 16.47
N MET A 202 -2.38 1.40 17.05
CA MET A 202 -1.04 0.95 16.66
C MET A 202 -0.99 0.50 15.20
N ALA A 203 -1.95 -0.32 14.76
CA ALA A 203 -2.05 -0.75 13.36
C ALA A 203 -2.35 0.43 12.40
N LEU A 204 -3.13 1.41 12.84
CA LEU A 204 -3.33 2.65 12.07
C LEU A 204 -2.02 3.43 11.92
N CYS A 205 -1.29 3.69 13.01
CA CYS A 205 0.01 4.37 12.95
C CYS A 205 1.01 3.66 12.04
N LEU A 206 1.07 2.32 12.09
CA LEU A 206 1.92 1.50 11.20
C LEU A 206 1.52 1.57 9.72
N GLY A 207 0.33 2.08 9.40
CA GLY A 207 -0.07 2.38 8.02
C GLY A 207 0.60 3.62 7.44
N PHE A 208 1.12 4.54 8.27
CA PHE A 208 1.57 5.86 7.83
C PHE A 208 2.94 6.30 8.40
N LEU A 209 3.37 5.76 9.54
CA LEU A 209 4.57 6.17 10.25
C LEU A 209 5.54 5.00 10.44
N PRO A 210 6.67 4.90 9.72
CA PRO A 210 7.64 3.85 10.00
C PRO A 210 8.34 4.13 11.34
N PRO A 211 8.52 3.12 12.22
CA PRO A 211 9.41 3.25 13.38
C PRO A 211 10.87 3.43 12.92
N SER A 212 11.75 3.85 13.83
CA SER A 212 13.19 3.84 13.52
C SER A 212 13.71 2.41 13.35
N THR A 213 14.79 2.24 12.58
CA THR A 213 15.47 0.94 12.43
C THR A 213 15.94 0.35 13.77
N LYS A 214 16.25 1.21 14.75
CA LYS A 214 16.62 0.80 16.11
C LYS A 214 15.44 0.26 16.91
N PHE A 215 14.25 0.82 16.71
CA PHE A 215 13.04 0.45 17.46
C PHE A 215 12.25 -0.68 16.80
N GLN A 216 12.42 -0.89 15.50
CA GLN A 216 11.68 -1.89 14.72
C GLN A 216 11.72 -3.29 15.35
N SER A 217 12.89 -3.78 15.76
CA SER A 217 13.04 -5.12 16.36
C SER A 217 12.33 -5.25 17.71
N TYR A 218 12.29 -4.18 18.50
CA TYR A 218 11.54 -4.14 19.76
C TYR A 218 10.03 -4.24 19.48
N LEU A 219 9.53 -3.44 18.53
CA LEU A 219 8.11 -3.41 18.19
C LEU A 219 7.64 -4.73 17.59
N ASP A 220 8.42 -5.31 16.68
CA ASP A 220 8.22 -6.65 16.10
C ASP A 220 8.07 -7.71 17.20
N ARG A 221 9.02 -7.74 18.15
CA ARG A 221 9.00 -8.70 19.26
C ARG A 221 7.80 -8.50 20.17
N TYR A 222 7.42 -7.25 20.44
CA TYR A 222 6.25 -6.91 21.25
C TYR A 222 4.95 -7.40 20.62
N ILE A 223 4.78 -7.16 19.31
CA ILE A 223 3.63 -7.63 18.53
C ILE A 223 3.60 -9.16 18.50
N THR A 224 4.72 -9.79 18.14
CA THR A 224 4.84 -11.26 18.03
C THR A 224 4.53 -11.97 19.35
N ARG A 225 4.98 -11.44 20.49
CA ARG A 225 4.65 -12.01 21.81
C ARG A 225 3.15 -12.03 22.08
N THR A 226 2.41 -11.05 21.56
CA THR A 226 0.94 -11.00 21.71
C THR A 226 0.27 -12.08 20.87
N LEU A 227 0.84 -12.43 19.72
CA LEU A 227 0.40 -13.55 18.89
C LEU A 227 0.72 -14.92 19.54
N GLU A 228 1.85 -15.04 20.23
CA GLU A 228 2.30 -16.26 20.90
C GLU A 228 1.54 -16.61 22.19
N THR A 229 0.86 -15.65 22.83
CA THR A 229 0.38 -15.78 24.23
C THR A 229 -1.08 -16.25 24.39
N ARG A 230 -1.79 -16.64 23.31
CA ARG A 230 -3.17 -17.16 23.40
C ARG A 230 -3.35 -18.47 22.64
N ASP A 231 -4.14 -19.38 23.21
CA ASP A 231 -4.41 -20.73 22.68
C ASP A 231 -4.93 -20.70 21.22
N PHE A 232 -4.47 -21.66 20.42
CA PHE A 232 -4.72 -21.82 18.99
C PHE A 232 -6.20 -21.91 18.57
N THR A 233 -7.13 -22.04 19.51
CA THR A 233 -8.53 -22.42 19.24
C THR A 233 -9.50 -21.25 19.07
N ASP A 234 -9.10 -20.02 19.39
CA ASP A 234 -9.92 -18.83 19.14
C ASP A 234 -9.03 -17.62 18.75
N GLN A 235 -8.94 -17.33 17.45
CA GLN A 235 -8.28 -16.12 16.94
C GLN A 235 -9.16 -14.90 17.22
N GLY A 236 -9.29 -14.53 18.50
CA GLY A 236 -10.08 -13.39 18.95
C GLY A 236 -9.63 -12.07 18.31
N HIS A 237 -10.47 -11.04 18.40
CA HIS A 237 -10.26 -9.74 17.74
C HIS A 237 -8.87 -9.12 18.00
N LEU A 238 -8.34 -9.29 19.21
CA LEU A 238 -6.98 -8.86 19.57
C LEU A 238 -5.90 -9.50 18.69
N HIS A 239 -6.01 -10.80 18.42
CA HIS A 239 -5.05 -11.53 17.58
C HIS A 239 -5.09 -11.03 16.14
N LYS A 240 -6.29 -10.72 15.63
CA LYS A 240 -6.46 -10.10 14.30
C LYS A 240 -5.81 -8.72 14.22
N LEU A 241 -5.98 -7.88 15.24
CA LEU A 241 -5.33 -6.56 15.32
C LEU A 241 -3.81 -6.66 15.42
N ALA A 242 -3.29 -7.60 16.21
CA ALA A 242 -1.85 -7.85 16.30
C ALA A 242 -1.28 -8.35 14.95
N ASN A 243 -2.00 -9.22 14.23
CA ASN A 243 -1.65 -9.64 12.87
C ASN A 243 -1.69 -8.45 11.88
N ALA A 244 -2.65 -7.54 12.01
CA ALA A 244 -2.66 -6.32 11.21
C ALA A 244 -1.43 -5.44 11.50
N CYS A 245 -1.00 -5.36 12.77
CA CYS A 245 0.22 -4.65 13.15
C CYS A 245 1.46 -5.28 12.50
N ILE A 246 1.64 -6.60 12.57
CA ILE A 246 2.85 -7.25 12.03
C ILE A 246 2.96 -7.08 10.52
N LYS A 247 1.86 -7.34 9.79
CA LYS A 247 1.82 -7.15 8.32
C LYS A 247 2.13 -5.71 7.92
N ARG A 248 1.58 -4.73 8.64
CA ARG A 248 1.83 -3.31 8.35
C ARG A 248 3.24 -2.88 8.73
N LEU A 249 3.81 -3.42 9.80
CA LEU A 249 5.20 -3.17 10.19
C LEU A 249 6.17 -3.65 9.11
N GLU A 250 6.02 -4.89 8.64
CA GLU A 250 6.83 -5.45 7.56
C GLU A 250 6.70 -4.59 6.28
N LYS A 251 5.46 -4.26 5.89
CA LYS A 251 5.16 -3.46 4.69
C LYS A 251 5.72 -2.04 4.76
N ILE A 252 5.55 -1.33 5.87
CA ILE A 252 6.00 0.06 5.95
C ILE A 252 7.52 0.17 6.06
N CYS A 253 8.18 -0.84 6.62
CA CYS A 253 9.64 -0.89 6.71
C CYS A 253 10.32 -1.34 5.40
N SER A 254 9.62 -2.01 4.49
CA SER A 254 10.13 -2.39 3.17
C SER A 254 9.89 -1.33 2.08
N GLN A 255 9.03 -0.33 2.34
CA GLN A 255 8.71 0.73 1.39
C GLN A 255 9.86 1.74 1.22
N THR A 256 10.23 2.02 -0.03
CA THR A 256 11.21 3.04 -0.40
C THR A 256 10.59 4.43 -0.62
N VAL A 257 9.26 4.49 -0.75
CA VAL A 257 8.52 5.73 -1.02
C VAL A 257 8.01 6.36 0.27
N VAL A 258 8.35 7.64 0.47
CA VAL A 258 7.82 8.46 1.55
C VAL A 258 6.36 8.78 1.23
N LYS A 259 5.41 8.33 2.07
CA LYS A 259 3.98 8.66 1.92
C LYS A 259 3.75 10.17 2.02
N HIS A 260 2.57 10.67 1.66
CA HIS A 260 2.22 12.05 1.98
C HIS A 260 1.64 12.15 3.41
N ARG A 261 1.36 13.39 3.82
CA ARG A 261 0.70 13.67 5.10
C ARG A 261 -0.65 12.94 5.18
N PRO A 262 -0.97 12.23 6.28
CA PRO A 262 -2.23 11.47 6.41
C PRO A 262 -3.48 12.38 6.41
N THR A 263 -4.47 12.02 5.60
CA THR A 263 -5.78 12.70 5.53
C THR A 263 -6.84 11.95 6.34
N LEU A 264 -7.97 12.62 6.65
CA LEU A 264 -9.07 11.99 7.38
C LEU A 264 -9.68 10.82 6.61
N GLU A 265 -9.90 10.99 5.31
CA GLU A 265 -10.50 9.98 4.45
C GLU A 265 -9.66 8.69 4.39
N GLU A 266 -8.34 8.81 4.21
CA GLU A 266 -7.43 7.66 4.21
C GLU A 266 -7.41 6.93 5.55
N VAL A 267 -7.46 7.67 6.66
CA VAL A 267 -7.46 7.08 8.00
C VAL A 267 -8.79 6.37 8.28
N GLU A 268 -9.91 6.95 7.87
CA GLU A 268 -11.23 6.31 7.96
C GLU A 268 -11.34 5.07 7.08
N HIS A 269 -10.78 5.11 5.88
CA HIS A 269 -10.67 3.94 5.01
C HIS A 269 -9.77 2.87 5.65
N SER A 270 -8.57 3.24 6.10
CA SER A 270 -7.64 2.32 6.77
C SER A 270 -8.23 1.74 8.06
N LYS A 271 -9.10 2.45 8.77
CA LYS A 271 -9.78 1.95 9.97
C LYS A 271 -10.88 0.96 9.62
N ARG A 272 -11.66 1.22 8.57
CA ARG A 272 -12.70 0.30 8.06
C ARG A 272 -12.11 -1.04 7.63
N PHE A 273 -10.94 -1.01 6.97
CA PHE A 273 -10.26 -2.19 6.43
C PHE A 273 -8.97 -2.53 7.21
N LEU A 274 -8.99 -2.30 8.53
CA LEU A 274 -7.83 -2.57 9.37
C LEU A 274 -7.59 -4.06 9.56
N ILE A 275 -8.69 -4.79 9.78
CA ILE A 275 -8.71 -6.23 10.04
C ILE A 275 -9.21 -6.99 8.81
N ASP A 276 -10.19 -6.43 8.12
CA ASP A 276 -10.73 -6.99 6.90
C ASP A 276 -9.88 -6.52 5.71
N ILE A 277 -9.44 -7.46 4.88
CA ILE A 277 -8.73 -7.15 3.63
C ILE A 277 -9.71 -6.38 2.73
N SER A 278 -9.34 -5.17 2.32
CA SER A 278 -10.06 -4.44 1.27
C SER A 278 -9.83 -5.12 -0.08
N MET A 279 -10.85 -5.15 -0.93
CA MET A 279 -10.69 -5.63 -2.31
C MET A 279 -9.85 -4.66 -3.16
N PHE A 280 -9.62 -3.44 -2.67
CA PHE A 280 -8.83 -2.38 -3.29
C PHE A 280 -7.57 -2.11 -2.44
N GLY A 281 -6.47 -1.62 -3.03
CA GLY A 281 -5.27 -1.34 -2.24
C GLY A 281 -4.48 -2.56 -1.74
N ALA A 282 -5.02 -3.77 -1.90
CA ALA A 282 -4.42 -5.03 -1.46
C ALA A 282 -3.59 -5.71 -2.56
N SER A 283 -2.79 -6.71 -2.17
CA SER A 283 -2.07 -7.55 -3.13
C SER A 283 -3.05 -8.52 -3.80
N LEU A 284 -2.72 -9.02 -5.00
CA LEU A 284 -3.54 -10.04 -5.65
C LEU A 284 -3.69 -11.30 -4.79
N ASP A 285 -2.62 -11.71 -4.11
CA ASP A 285 -2.64 -12.86 -3.20
C ASP A 285 -3.61 -12.65 -2.04
N ASP A 286 -3.58 -11.49 -1.38
CA ASP A 286 -4.52 -11.16 -0.30
C ASP A 286 -5.97 -11.16 -0.80
N ILE A 287 -6.23 -10.62 -1.99
CA ILE A 287 -7.58 -10.58 -2.57
C ILE A 287 -8.08 -11.98 -2.95
N ILE A 288 -7.21 -12.82 -3.53
CA ILE A 288 -7.52 -14.20 -3.88
C ILE A 288 -7.72 -15.05 -2.62
N ASP A 289 -6.95 -14.81 -1.56
CA ASP A 289 -7.15 -15.48 -0.27
C ASP A 289 -8.45 -15.06 0.38
N LEU A 290 -8.74 -13.76 0.38
CA LEU A 290 -9.97 -13.18 0.93
C LEU A 290 -11.24 -13.78 0.31
N GLN A 291 -11.24 -14.07 -1.00
CA GLN A 291 -12.42 -14.62 -1.66
C GLN A 291 -12.64 -16.12 -1.46
N LYS A 292 -11.66 -16.88 -0.94
CA LYS A 292 -11.75 -18.35 -0.85
C LYS A 292 -12.98 -18.83 -0.06
N ASP A 293 -13.39 -18.07 0.96
CA ASP A 293 -14.58 -18.41 1.76
C ASP A 293 -15.89 -18.34 0.98
N ARG A 294 -15.98 -17.47 -0.03
CA ARG A 294 -17.21 -17.24 -0.82
C ARG A 294 -17.13 -17.84 -2.23
N HIS A 295 -15.94 -17.83 -2.81
CA HIS A 295 -15.64 -18.22 -4.19
C HIS A 295 -14.37 -19.11 -4.24
N PRO A 296 -14.38 -20.29 -3.60
CA PRO A 296 -13.20 -21.15 -3.44
C PRO A 296 -12.59 -21.66 -4.74
N THR A 297 -13.39 -21.73 -5.81
CA THR A 297 -12.97 -22.25 -7.12
C THR A 297 -12.52 -21.15 -8.08
N LEU A 298 -12.69 -19.88 -7.71
CA LEU A 298 -12.43 -18.78 -8.62
C LEU A 298 -10.93 -18.46 -8.68
N ARG A 299 -10.36 -18.54 -9.88
CA ARG A 299 -8.92 -18.37 -10.15
C ARG A 299 -8.46 -16.91 -10.31
N ILE A 300 -9.41 -15.98 -10.38
CA ILE A 300 -9.19 -14.55 -10.53
C ILE A 300 -9.94 -13.79 -9.42
N PRO A 301 -9.57 -12.54 -9.11
CA PRO A 301 -10.33 -11.72 -8.18
C PRO A 301 -11.81 -11.60 -8.57
N TRP A 302 -12.70 -11.87 -7.62
CA TRP A 302 -14.16 -11.79 -7.78
C TRP A 302 -14.59 -10.43 -8.34
N ILE A 303 -13.97 -9.37 -7.84
CA ILE A 303 -14.25 -8.00 -8.26
C ILE A 303 -13.91 -7.76 -9.74
N GLN A 304 -12.78 -8.30 -10.22
CA GLN A 304 -12.40 -8.25 -11.64
C GLN A 304 -13.45 -8.97 -12.50
N LYS A 305 -13.85 -10.19 -12.07
CA LYS A 305 -14.84 -11.00 -12.78
C LYS A 305 -16.17 -10.26 -12.89
N VAL A 306 -16.72 -9.86 -11.75
CA VAL A 306 -18.06 -9.28 -11.68
C VAL A 306 -18.13 -7.94 -12.39
N LEU A 307 -17.14 -7.05 -12.25
CA LEU A 307 -17.14 -5.78 -12.98
C LEU A 307 -17.08 -5.98 -14.50
N SER A 308 -16.28 -6.95 -14.95
CA SER A 308 -16.17 -7.28 -16.38
C SER A 308 -17.47 -7.87 -16.92
N GLU A 309 -18.09 -8.81 -16.21
CA GLU A 309 -19.36 -9.43 -16.60
C GLU A 309 -20.50 -8.42 -16.62
N CYS A 310 -20.64 -7.58 -15.60
CA CYS A 310 -21.64 -6.52 -15.57
C CYS A 310 -21.45 -5.55 -16.74
N LEU A 311 -20.21 -5.21 -17.08
CA LEU A 311 -19.92 -4.29 -18.18
C LEU A 311 -20.23 -4.91 -19.55
N LEU A 312 -19.92 -6.19 -19.76
CA LEU A 312 -20.34 -6.91 -20.97
C LEU A 312 -21.87 -7.01 -21.07
N GLU A 313 -22.54 -7.28 -19.96
CA GLU A 313 -23.99 -7.39 -19.91
C GLU A 313 -24.67 -6.06 -20.24
N LEU A 314 -24.19 -4.93 -19.70
CA LEU A 314 -24.73 -3.60 -20.02
C LEU A 314 -24.47 -3.18 -21.49
N THR A 315 -23.41 -3.70 -22.10
CA THR A 315 -23.03 -3.34 -23.48
C THR A 315 -23.49 -4.35 -24.54
N LYS A 316 -24.21 -5.41 -24.14
CA LYS A 316 -24.63 -6.49 -25.05
C LYS A 316 -25.62 -6.02 -26.13
N ASP A 317 -26.57 -5.16 -25.75
CA ASP A 317 -27.66 -4.70 -26.62
C ASP A 317 -27.33 -3.36 -27.27
N GLN A 318 -26.52 -2.54 -26.59
CA GLN A 318 -26.11 -1.23 -27.06
C GLN A 318 -24.64 -0.97 -26.70
N LEU A 319 -23.80 -0.97 -27.74
CA LEU A 319 -22.39 -0.61 -27.60
C LEU A 319 -22.25 0.87 -27.24
N THR A 320 -21.37 1.16 -26.28
CA THR A 320 -21.13 2.51 -25.78
C THR A 320 -19.87 3.11 -26.41
N GLU A 321 -19.99 4.29 -27.01
CA GLU A 321 -18.85 5.03 -27.53
C GLU A 321 -17.89 5.45 -26.40
N GLY A 322 -16.59 5.25 -26.60
CA GLY A 322 -15.56 5.67 -25.67
C GLY A 322 -15.64 4.98 -24.31
N ILE A 323 -16.14 3.74 -24.23
CA ILE A 323 -16.49 3.07 -22.97
C ILE A 323 -15.40 3.12 -21.88
N PHE A 324 -14.12 2.97 -22.23
CA PHE A 324 -13.00 3.12 -21.29
C PHE A 324 -12.32 4.49 -21.33
N ARG A 325 -12.63 5.32 -22.32
CA ARG A 325 -12.05 6.66 -22.51
C ARG A 325 -12.80 7.73 -21.73
N VAL A 326 -14.12 7.71 -21.77
CA VAL A 326 -14.99 8.66 -21.05
C VAL A 326 -15.03 8.25 -19.57
N PRO A 327 -14.77 9.17 -18.62
CA PRO A 327 -14.88 8.88 -17.21
C PRO A 327 -16.34 8.85 -16.76
N GLY A 328 -16.72 7.85 -15.96
CA GLY A 328 -17.95 7.87 -15.18
C GLY A 328 -17.91 8.88 -14.03
N ASP A 329 -19.09 9.17 -13.46
CA ASP A 329 -19.22 10.06 -12.30
C ASP A 329 -18.42 9.56 -11.10
N THR A 330 -17.62 10.45 -10.49
CA THR A 330 -16.67 10.07 -9.43
C THR A 330 -17.37 9.65 -8.13
N GLU A 331 -18.47 10.32 -7.77
CA GLU A 331 -19.21 9.98 -6.55
C GLU A 331 -19.91 8.63 -6.72
N GLU A 332 -20.53 8.38 -7.88
CA GLU A 332 -21.15 7.09 -8.16
C GLU A 332 -20.14 5.94 -8.24
N VAL A 333 -18.94 6.19 -8.79
CA VAL A 333 -17.82 5.22 -8.76
C VAL A 333 -17.46 4.87 -7.31
N ASN A 334 -17.39 5.84 -6.41
CA ASN A 334 -17.07 5.61 -4.99
C ASN A 334 -18.19 4.88 -4.23
N VAL A 335 -19.46 5.17 -4.55
CA VAL A 335 -20.61 4.42 -4.04
C VAL A 335 -20.55 2.96 -4.51
N LEU A 336 -20.24 2.74 -5.78
CA LEU A 336 -20.14 1.40 -6.35
C LEU A 336 -18.95 0.61 -5.81
N LYS A 337 -17.81 1.27 -5.61
CA LYS A 337 -16.63 0.74 -4.89
C LYS A 337 -17.03 0.24 -3.50
N SER A 338 -17.74 1.07 -2.73
CA SER A 338 -18.19 0.73 -1.37
C SER A 338 -19.13 -0.50 -1.34
N LYS A 339 -19.97 -0.67 -2.36
CA LYS A 339 -20.82 -1.86 -2.52
C LYS A 339 -19.99 -3.11 -2.79
N CYS A 340 -19.01 -3.02 -3.69
CA CYS A 340 -18.12 -4.13 -4.03
C CYS A 340 -17.31 -4.59 -2.80
N GLU A 341 -16.78 -3.66 -2.01
CA GLU A 341 -16.09 -3.94 -0.73
C GLU A 341 -16.95 -4.75 0.25
N SER A 342 -18.27 -4.62 0.15
CA SER A 342 -19.25 -5.36 0.96
C SER A 342 -19.73 -6.66 0.29
N TRP A 343 -19.05 -7.15 -0.75
CA TRP A 343 -19.43 -8.32 -1.56
C TRP A 343 -20.77 -8.17 -2.30
N LEU A 344 -21.23 -6.94 -2.53
CA LEU A 344 -22.46 -6.69 -3.28
C LEU A 344 -22.16 -6.52 -4.76
N SER A 345 -22.85 -7.29 -5.60
CA SER A 345 -22.72 -7.19 -7.05
C SER A 345 -23.19 -5.81 -7.56
N PRO A 346 -22.48 -5.21 -8.53
CA PRO A 346 -22.84 -3.94 -9.13
C PRO A 346 -23.95 -4.05 -10.19
N SER A 347 -24.40 -5.27 -10.53
CA SER A 347 -25.35 -5.54 -11.64
C SER A 347 -26.65 -4.72 -11.60
N SER A 348 -27.16 -4.40 -10.40
CA SER A 348 -28.38 -3.61 -10.22
C SER A 348 -28.10 -2.20 -9.67
N ALA A 349 -26.83 -1.83 -9.52
CA ALA A 349 -26.42 -0.63 -8.82
C ALA A 349 -26.21 0.56 -9.75
N THR A 350 -25.96 0.33 -11.04
CA THR A 350 -25.83 1.35 -12.07
C THR A 350 -26.25 0.79 -13.43
N THR A 351 -26.78 1.66 -14.28
CA THR A 351 -27.03 1.39 -15.70
C THR A 351 -26.03 2.10 -16.61
N ASP A 352 -25.10 2.87 -16.05
CA ASP A 352 -24.08 3.60 -16.80
C ASP A 352 -22.80 2.74 -16.90
N PRO A 353 -22.43 2.30 -18.11
CA PRO A 353 -21.26 1.45 -18.30
C PRO A 353 -19.94 2.22 -18.10
N HIS A 354 -19.91 3.55 -18.19
CA HIS A 354 -18.71 4.36 -17.88
C HIS A 354 -18.32 4.29 -16.40
N ILE A 355 -19.30 4.14 -15.51
CA ILE A 355 -19.05 3.99 -14.06
C ILE A 355 -18.36 2.64 -13.79
N LEU A 356 -18.85 1.55 -14.40
CA LEU A 356 -18.22 0.23 -14.30
C LEU A 356 -16.81 0.24 -14.90
N ALA A 357 -16.63 0.84 -16.08
CA ALA A 357 -15.34 0.95 -16.74
C ALA A 357 -14.34 1.77 -15.90
N SER A 358 -14.78 2.89 -15.32
CA SER A 358 -13.97 3.69 -14.38
C SER A 358 -13.58 2.90 -13.14
N LEU A 359 -14.52 2.16 -12.54
CA LEU A 359 -14.25 1.36 -11.34
C LEU A 359 -13.30 0.19 -11.62
N LEU A 360 -13.44 -0.48 -12.76
CA LEU A 360 -12.54 -1.56 -13.18
C LEU A 360 -11.10 -1.05 -13.36
N LYS A 361 -10.93 0.10 -14.04
CA LYS A 361 -9.61 0.75 -14.17
C LYS A 361 -9.04 1.15 -12.81
N LEU A 362 -9.87 1.75 -11.96
CA LEU A 362 -9.49 2.16 -10.60
C LEU A 362 -8.99 0.97 -9.78
N TRP A 363 -9.66 -0.18 -9.85
CA TRP A 363 -9.28 -1.38 -9.12
C TRP A 363 -7.86 -1.85 -9.49
N TYR A 364 -7.52 -1.96 -10.78
CA TYR A 364 -6.16 -2.32 -11.19
C TYR A 364 -5.12 -1.28 -10.74
N ARG A 365 -5.45 0.01 -10.89
CA ARG A 365 -4.56 1.10 -10.52
C ARG A 365 -4.23 1.11 -9.03
N GLU A 366 -5.20 0.76 -8.20
CA GLU A 366 -5.08 0.72 -6.74
C GLU A 366 -4.50 -0.60 -6.22
N LEU A 367 -4.19 -1.59 -7.06
CA LEU A 367 -3.49 -2.78 -6.58
C LEU A 367 -2.18 -2.37 -5.87
N HIS A 368 -1.90 -3.05 -4.76
CA HIS A 368 -0.72 -2.74 -3.93
C HIS A 368 0.55 -2.72 -4.79
N GLU A 369 0.73 -3.77 -5.58
CA GLU A 369 1.70 -3.87 -6.65
C GLU A 369 0.96 -3.80 -7.99
N PRO A 370 1.53 -3.16 -9.02
CA PRO A 370 0.93 -3.15 -10.35
C PRO A 370 0.68 -4.58 -10.86
N LEU A 371 -0.35 -4.75 -11.68
CA LEU A 371 -0.72 -6.06 -12.23
C LEU A 371 0.47 -6.77 -12.88
N ILE A 372 1.31 -6.01 -13.59
CA ILE A 372 2.64 -6.46 -14.00
C ILE A 372 3.62 -5.98 -12.93
N PRO A 373 4.19 -6.88 -12.10
CA PRO A 373 5.08 -6.49 -11.01
C PRO A 373 6.25 -5.64 -11.49
N THR A 374 6.70 -4.72 -10.64
CA THR A 374 7.72 -3.72 -10.98
C THR A 374 9.04 -4.34 -11.46
N GLU A 375 9.39 -5.53 -10.98
CA GLU A 375 10.56 -6.30 -11.42
C GLU A 375 10.54 -6.71 -12.91
N PHE A 376 9.37 -6.74 -13.55
CA PHE A 376 9.22 -7.03 -14.98
C PHE A 376 9.06 -5.77 -15.84
N TYR A 377 8.99 -4.59 -15.22
CA TYR A 377 8.69 -3.34 -15.93
C TYR A 377 9.69 -3.04 -17.06
N ASP A 378 10.98 -3.13 -16.76
CA ASP A 378 12.04 -2.85 -17.73
C ASP A 378 11.98 -3.81 -18.94
N LEU A 379 11.71 -5.10 -18.68
CA LEU A 379 11.52 -6.10 -19.73
C LEU A 379 10.32 -5.74 -20.64
N CYS A 380 9.22 -5.24 -20.06
CA CYS A 380 8.05 -4.82 -20.83
C CYS A 380 8.37 -3.63 -21.74
N VAL A 381 9.03 -2.59 -21.22
CA VAL A 381 9.38 -1.41 -22.03
C VAL A 381 10.46 -1.69 -23.06
N GLU A 382 11.32 -2.69 -22.86
CA GLU A 382 12.30 -3.14 -23.86
C GLU A 382 11.64 -4.00 -24.95
N SER A 383 10.59 -4.75 -24.61
CA SER A 383 9.90 -5.68 -25.54
C SER A 383 8.74 -5.04 -26.32
N TYR A 384 8.51 -3.73 -26.16
CA TYR A 384 7.34 -3.00 -26.70
C TYR A 384 7.14 -3.05 -28.22
N ALA A 385 8.16 -3.46 -28.98
CA ALA A 385 8.14 -3.50 -30.45
C ALA A 385 8.16 -4.92 -31.04
N ASN A 386 8.26 -5.97 -30.20
CA ASN A 386 8.37 -7.34 -30.66
C ASN A 386 7.28 -8.22 -29.99
N PRO A 387 6.28 -8.71 -30.76
CA PRO A 387 5.20 -9.54 -30.21
C PRO A 387 5.67 -10.78 -29.46
N ASP A 388 6.62 -11.53 -30.03
CA ASP A 388 7.11 -12.78 -29.45
C ASP A 388 7.80 -12.55 -28.10
N SER A 389 8.58 -11.46 -28.00
CA SER A 389 9.27 -11.06 -26.78
C SER A 389 8.28 -10.59 -25.72
N ALA A 390 7.25 -9.84 -26.13
CA ALA A 390 6.19 -9.39 -25.23
C ALA A 390 5.39 -10.58 -24.65
N ILE A 391 5.04 -11.56 -25.50
CA ILE A 391 4.35 -12.79 -25.09
C ILE A 391 5.23 -13.63 -24.16
N ALA A 392 6.53 -13.75 -24.44
CA ALA A 392 7.46 -14.53 -23.61
C ALA A 392 7.59 -14.00 -22.16
N ILE A 393 7.25 -12.73 -21.90
CA ILE A 393 7.20 -12.19 -20.53
C ILE A 393 6.06 -12.82 -19.73
N MET A 394 4.94 -13.18 -20.37
CA MET A 394 3.80 -13.81 -19.70
C MET A 394 4.17 -15.12 -19.01
N ASP A 395 5.17 -15.85 -19.52
CA ASP A 395 5.64 -17.11 -18.93
C ASP A 395 6.54 -16.91 -17.71
N LYS A 396 7.01 -15.69 -17.46
CA LYS A 396 7.85 -15.34 -16.31
C LYS A 396 7.04 -14.75 -15.15
N LEU A 397 5.83 -14.28 -15.42
CA LEU A 397 4.98 -13.67 -14.40
C LEU A 397 4.56 -14.71 -13.34
N PRO A 398 4.39 -14.29 -12.07
CA PRO A 398 3.75 -15.12 -11.06
C PRO A 398 2.37 -15.59 -11.55
N GLU A 399 1.99 -16.82 -11.21
CA GLU A 399 0.77 -17.44 -11.72
C GLU A 399 -0.50 -16.59 -11.48
N PRO A 400 -0.73 -15.99 -10.29
CA PRO A 400 -1.88 -15.10 -10.08
C PRO A 400 -1.90 -13.92 -11.06
N ASN A 401 -0.76 -13.23 -11.22
CA ASN A 401 -0.62 -12.09 -12.13
C ASN A 401 -0.84 -12.52 -13.59
N LYS A 402 -0.28 -13.67 -14.00
CA LYS A 402 -0.43 -14.22 -15.33
C LYS A 402 -1.90 -14.45 -15.67
N VAL A 403 -2.64 -15.18 -14.83
CA VAL A 403 -4.05 -15.52 -15.10
C VAL A 403 -4.93 -14.26 -15.09
N VAL A 404 -4.71 -13.35 -14.15
CA VAL A 404 -5.44 -12.06 -14.05
C VAL A 404 -5.18 -11.18 -15.28
N LEU A 405 -3.93 -11.09 -15.74
CA LEU A 405 -3.58 -10.34 -16.94
C LEU A 405 -4.14 -11.02 -18.20
N MET A 406 -4.03 -12.33 -18.34
CA MET A 406 -4.63 -13.06 -19.47
C MET A 406 -6.14 -12.83 -19.54
N TYR A 407 -6.83 -12.84 -18.40
CA TYR A 407 -8.26 -12.52 -18.34
C TYR A 407 -8.53 -11.08 -18.80
N LEU A 408 -7.76 -10.11 -18.32
CA LEU A 408 -7.88 -8.71 -18.75
C LEU A 408 -7.68 -8.58 -20.27
N ILE A 409 -6.62 -9.18 -20.82
CA ILE A 409 -6.35 -9.13 -22.26
C ILE A 409 -7.51 -9.76 -23.05
N ARG A 410 -8.03 -10.91 -22.61
CA ARG A 410 -9.21 -11.53 -23.22
C ARG A 410 -10.42 -10.60 -23.23
N PHE A 411 -10.66 -9.96 -22.10
CA PHE A 411 -11.75 -9.00 -21.95
C PHE A 411 -11.59 -7.80 -22.89
N LEU A 412 -10.38 -7.24 -23.01
CA LEU A 412 -10.09 -6.15 -23.95
C LEU A 412 -10.22 -6.61 -25.42
N GLN A 413 -9.85 -7.85 -25.73
CA GLN A 413 -10.00 -8.44 -27.08
C GLN A 413 -11.46 -8.46 -27.54
N LYS A 414 -12.45 -8.58 -26.63
CA LYS A 414 -13.87 -8.46 -26.97
C LYS A 414 -14.26 -7.07 -27.48
N PHE A 415 -13.55 -6.02 -27.07
CA PHE A 415 -13.80 -4.65 -27.53
C PHE A 415 -12.96 -4.25 -28.74
N SER A 416 -11.81 -4.89 -28.96
CA SER A 416 -10.87 -4.54 -30.03
C SER A 416 -11.24 -5.12 -31.40
N VAL A 417 -12.15 -6.10 -31.46
CA VAL A 417 -12.66 -6.66 -32.72
C VAL A 417 -13.40 -5.59 -33.53
N ALA A 418 -13.18 -5.59 -34.85
CA ALA A 418 -13.60 -4.51 -35.76
C ALA A 418 -15.10 -4.17 -35.67
N GLU A 419 -15.96 -5.18 -35.53
CA GLU A 419 -17.42 -5.02 -35.40
C GLU A 419 -17.79 -4.17 -34.17
N VAL A 420 -17.06 -4.35 -33.06
CA VAL A 420 -17.28 -3.63 -31.80
C VAL A 420 -16.52 -2.30 -31.78
N SER A 421 -15.25 -2.30 -32.19
CA SER A 421 -14.39 -1.12 -32.15
C SER A 421 -14.86 -0.01 -33.10
N ASN A 422 -15.50 -0.34 -34.21
CA ASN A 422 -16.06 0.64 -35.15
C ASN A 422 -17.18 1.49 -34.52
N VAL A 423 -17.93 0.92 -33.59
CA VAL A 423 -19.00 1.61 -32.84
C VAL A 423 -18.43 2.24 -31.58
N THR A 424 -17.74 1.46 -30.74
CA THR A 424 -17.22 1.94 -29.45
C THR A 424 -16.06 2.93 -29.59
N LYS A 425 -15.41 2.99 -30.77
CA LYS A 425 -14.17 3.75 -31.02
C LYS A 425 -12.98 3.30 -30.16
N MET A 426 -13.06 2.10 -29.59
CA MET A 426 -12.03 1.53 -28.72
C MET A 426 -11.29 0.39 -29.43
N ASP A 427 -10.40 0.73 -30.36
CA ASP A 427 -9.47 -0.25 -30.96
C ASP A 427 -8.37 -0.68 -29.97
N ALA A 428 -7.49 -1.60 -30.39
CA ALA A 428 -6.39 -2.07 -29.55
C ALA A 428 -5.44 -0.92 -29.10
N SER A 429 -5.30 0.14 -29.91
CA SER A 429 -4.46 1.29 -29.57
C SER A 429 -5.10 2.13 -28.47
N ASN A 430 -6.38 2.46 -28.61
CA ASN A 430 -7.14 3.25 -27.65
C ASN A 430 -7.35 2.50 -26.34
N LEU A 431 -7.62 1.20 -26.39
CA LEU A 431 -7.71 0.34 -25.19
C LEU A 431 -6.39 0.31 -24.42
N SER A 432 -5.27 0.21 -25.13
CA SER A 432 -3.96 0.16 -24.49
C SER A 432 -3.56 1.50 -23.89
N MET A 433 -3.90 2.61 -24.54
CA MET A 433 -3.69 3.96 -24.03
C MET A 433 -4.36 4.17 -22.66
N VAL A 434 -5.61 3.72 -22.51
CA VAL A 434 -6.36 3.92 -21.26
C VAL A 434 -6.06 2.87 -20.19
N MET A 435 -5.55 1.69 -20.57
CA MET A 435 -5.36 0.58 -19.64
C MET A 435 -3.91 0.40 -19.16
N ALA A 436 -2.91 0.75 -19.98
CA ALA A 436 -1.49 0.62 -19.61
C ALA A 436 -1.13 1.31 -18.28
N PRO A 437 -1.59 2.55 -18.00
CA PRO A 437 -1.29 3.23 -16.73
C PRO A 437 -1.89 2.56 -15.49
N ASN A 438 -2.84 1.63 -15.67
CA ASN A 438 -3.43 0.87 -14.56
C ASN A 438 -2.76 -0.51 -14.39
N CYS A 439 -1.95 -0.97 -15.34
CA CYS A 439 -1.30 -2.28 -15.31
C CYS A 439 0.20 -2.22 -15.00
N LEU A 440 0.86 -1.10 -15.36
CA LEU A 440 2.28 -0.86 -15.24
C LEU A 440 2.52 0.40 -14.39
N ARG A 441 3.69 0.50 -13.75
CA ARG A 441 4.06 1.65 -12.94
C ARG A 441 5.49 2.07 -13.23
N CYS A 442 5.64 3.20 -13.90
CA CYS A 442 6.93 3.82 -14.15
C CYS A 442 7.56 4.33 -12.83
N LEU A 443 8.78 3.90 -12.52
CA LEU A 443 9.49 4.31 -11.30
C LEU A 443 10.49 5.46 -11.53
N THR A 444 10.75 5.85 -12.78
CA THR A 444 11.61 7.00 -13.06
C THR A 444 10.90 8.31 -12.71
N LEU A 445 11.66 9.27 -12.17
CA LEU A 445 11.21 10.62 -11.86
C LEU A 445 11.60 11.62 -12.96
N ASP A 446 12.32 11.17 -14.00
CA ASP A 446 12.74 12.01 -15.11
C ASP A 446 11.57 12.20 -16.10
N PRO A 447 11.09 13.44 -16.33
CA PRO A 447 9.92 13.68 -17.17
C PRO A 447 10.06 13.19 -18.62
N GLN A 448 11.26 13.27 -19.19
CA GLN A 448 11.49 12.81 -20.56
C GLN A 448 11.38 11.28 -20.65
N SER A 449 12.06 10.59 -19.74
CA SER A 449 12.00 9.13 -19.62
C SER A 449 10.58 8.64 -19.31
N MET A 450 9.82 9.36 -18.47
CA MET A 450 8.41 9.05 -18.19
C MET A 450 7.56 9.11 -19.46
N PHE A 451 7.73 10.14 -20.30
CA PHE A 451 6.98 10.29 -21.55
C PHE A 451 7.33 9.19 -22.56
N GLU A 452 8.62 8.90 -22.74
CA GLU A 452 9.08 7.83 -23.62
C GLU A 452 8.58 6.45 -23.16
N ASN A 453 8.63 6.20 -21.86
CA ASN A 453 8.17 4.95 -21.28
C ASN A 453 6.66 4.79 -21.37
N ALA A 454 5.86 5.85 -21.18
CA ALA A 454 4.42 5.78 -21.37
C ALA A 454 4.08 5.28 -22.79
N ARG A 455 4.79 5.76 -23.82
CA ARG A 455 4.64 5.25 -25.20
C ARG A 455 4.97 3.76 -25.33
N LYS A 456 6.04 3.31 -24.67
CA LYS A 456 6.46 1.90 -24.69
C LYS A 456 5.48 1.00 -23.94
N GLU A 457 4.98 1.42 -22.78
CA GLU A 457 3.96 0.73 -21.99
C GLU A 457 2.68 0.50 -22.82
N MET A 458 2.19 1.56 -23.48
CA MET A 458 1.01 1.48 -24.35
C MET A 458 1.23 0.47 -25.50
N ASN A 459 2.40 0.50 -26.15
CA ASN A 459 2.70 -0.42 -27.24
C ASN A 459 2.86 -1.86 -26.75
N PHE A 460 3.50 -2.08 -25.60
CA PHE A 460 3.62 -3.39 -24.99
C PHE A 460 2.23 -4.00 -24.74
N LEU A 461 1.33 -3.25 -24.10
CA LEU A 461 -0.03 -3.75 -23.85
C LEU A 461 -0.82 -3.98 -25.15
N LYS A 462 -0.61 -3.12 -26.16
CA LYS A 462 -1.21 -3.28 -27.50
C LYS A 462 -0.76 -4.58 -28.17
N LEU A 463 0.52 -4.94 -28.07
CA LEU A 463 1.02 -6.21 -28.59
C LEU A 463 0.32 -7.40 -27.93
N LEU A 464 0.11 -7.35 -26.61
CA LEU A 464 -0.64 -8.39 -25.92
C LEU A 464 -2.10 -8.47 -26.40
N VAL A 465 -2.79 -7.33 -26.53
CA VAL A 465 -4.18 -7.30 -27.04
C VAL A 465 -4.27 -7.90 -28.45
N LEU A 466 -3.30 -7.63 -29.33
CA LEU A 466 -3.33 -8.08 -30.72
C LEU A 466 -2.87 -9.54 -30.92
N HIS A 467 -1.93 -10.03 -30.10
CA HIS A 467 -1.19 -11.25 -30.41
C HIS A 467 -1.24 -12.33 -29.31
N LEU A 468 -1.61 -12.00 -28.06
CA LEU A 468 -1.65 -12.99 -27.00
C LEU A 468 -2.84 -13.94 -27.19
N ASP A 469 -2.56 -15.25 -27.23
CA ASP A 469 -3.60 -16.27 -27.15
C ASP A 469 -4.14 -16.36 -25.72
N THR A 470 -5.43 -16.09 -25.59
CA THR A 470 -6.15 -16.11 -24.30
C THR A 470 -7.13 -17.27 -24.17
N SER A 471 -7.02 -18.28 -25.03
CA SER A 471 -7.94 -19.42 -25.08
C SER A 471 -7.93 -20.25 -23.79
N SER A 472 -6.83 -20.28 -23.03
CA SER A 472 -6.72 -21.03 -21.77
C SER A 472 -7.52 -20.45 -20.61
N VAL A 473 -8.01 -19.22 -20.73
CA VAL A 473 -8.88 -18.54 -19.75
C VAL A 473 -10.28 -18.30 -20.33
N ALA A 474 -10.64 -19.00 -21.41
CA ALA A 474 -11.92 -18.82 -22.07
C ALA A 474 -13.12 -19.17 -21.19
N ASP A 475 -12.95 -20.11 -20.27
CA ASP A 475 -13.95 -20.54 -19.29
C ASP A 475 -14.24 -19.48 -18.21
N LEU A 476 -13.33 -18.53 -18.00
CA LEU A 476 -13.45 -17.55 -16.93
C LEU A 476 -14.31 -16.34 -17.31
N LEU A 477 -14.44 -16.05 -18.61
CA LEU A 477 -15.19 -14.91 -19.14
C LEU A 477 -16.32 -15.42 -20.06
N PRO A 478 -17.61 -15.25 -19.67
CA PRO A 478 -18.75 -15.72 -20.46
C PRO A 478 -18.85 -15.04 -21.82
#